data_AF-A0A4R2RQA8-F1
#
_entry.id   AF-A0A4R2RQA8-F1
#
_cell.length_a   1.000
_cell.length_b   1.000
_cell.length_c   1.000
_cell.angle_alpha   90.00
_cell.angle_beta   90.00
_cell.angle_gamma   90.00
#
_symmetry.space_group_name_H-M   'P 1'
#
loop_
_entity.id
_entity.type
_entity.pdbx_description
1 polymer ?
#
loop_
_entity_poly.entity_id
_entity_poly.type
_entity_poly.pdbx_seq_one_letter_code
_entity_poly.pdbx_strand_id
1 'polypeptide(L)'
;MKESGFSFIETIIACTILCSVIGFVVPIFRSEAFNETRVQLQEDARELAQNQMENVLARPISKLKPGHQVEQIHSPNQPKQEFSLHTSVKQESDHLLVLEVKVEWTPSPTSSKKADYTLHTYRFIEGL
;
A
#
# COMPACT_ATOMS: atom_id res chain seq x y z
N MET A 1 -22.85 -57.86 19.02
CA MET A 1 -22.71 -56.44 18.61
C MET A 1 -21.33 -56.00 19.10
N LYS A 2 -20.38 -55.76 18.19
CA LYS A 2 -19.03 -55.29 18.54
C LYS A 2 -19.10 -53.76 18.65
N GLU A 3 -19.15 -53.23 19.86
CA GLU A 3 -18.96 -51.81 20.11
C GLU A 3 -17.49 -51.49 19.84
N SER A 4 -17.19 -51.00 18.64
CA SER A 4 -15.90 -50.40 18.30
C SER A 4 -15.80 -49.05 18.99
N GLY A 5 -15.51 -49.06 20.29
CA GLY A 5 -15.18 -47.86 21.04
C GLY A 5 -13.84 -47.33 20.55
N PHE A 6 -13.86 -46.10 20.01
CA PHE A 6 -12.64 -45.35 19.67
C PHE A 6 -11.69 -45.38 20.87
N SER A 7 -10.45 -45.82 20.66
CA SER A 7 -9.47 -45.90 21.75
C SER A 7 -9.15 -44.48 22.23
N PHE A 8 -9.07 -44.26 23.55
CA PHE A 8 -8.69 -42.96 24.13
C PHE A 8 -7.40 -42.39 23.51
N ILE A 9 -6.48 -43.27 23.12
CA ILE A 9 -5.22 -42.95 22.44
C ILE A 9 -5.47 -42.41 21.01
N GLU A 10 -6.40 -42.99 20.25
CA GLU A 10 -6.78 -42.49 18.91
C GLU A 10 -7.40 -41.10 18.99
N THR A 11 -8.22 -40.84 20.01
CA THR A 11 -8.81 -39.51 20.22
C THR A 11 -7.75 -38.45 20.53
N ILE A 12 -6.76 -38.79 21.36
CA ILE A 12 -5.64 -37.89 21.67
C ILE A 12 -4.83 -37.60 20.40
N ILE A 13 -4.47 -38.63 19.63
CA ILE A 13 -3.71 -38.48 18.38
C ILE A 13 -4.50 -37.63 17.37
N ALA A 14 -5.80 -37.87 17.21
CA ALA A 14 -6.65 -37.09 16.34
C ALA A 14 -6.71 -35.60 16.77
N CYS A 15 -6.85 -35.33 18.07
CA CYS A 15 -6.80 -33.96 18.61
C CYS A 15 -5.45 -33.28 18.37
N THR A 16 -4.32 -33.99 18.57
CA THR A 16 -2.98 -33.42 18.34
C THR A 16 -2.75 -33.10 16.86
N ILE A 17 -3.18 -33.98 15.96
CA ILE A 17 -3.11 -33.74 14.50
C ILE A 17 -4.00 -32.54 14.13
N LEU A 18 -5.24 -32.49 14.62
CA LEU A 18 -6.16 -31.38 14.36
C LEU A 18 -5.58 -30.05 14.85
N CYS A 19 -5.06 -30.00 16.07
CA CYS A 19 -4.43 -28.81 16.65
C CYS A 19 -3.17 -28.39 15.87
N SER A 20 -2.37 -29.35 15.41
CA SER A 20 -1.17 -29.07 14.61
C SER A 20 -1.52 -28.54 13.23
N VAL A 21 -2.52 -29.13 12.57
CA VAL A 21 -3.01 -28.68 11.26
C VAL A 21 -3.59 -27.27 11.39
N ILE A 22 -4.48 -27.01 12.35
CA ILE A 22 -5.03 -25.67 12.56
C ILE A 22 -3.91 -24.67 12.93
N GLY A 23 -3.00 -25.05 13.82
CA GLY A 23 -1.89 -24.22 14.27
C GLY A 23 -0.86 -23.89 13.19
N PHE A 24 -0.73 -24.71 12.14
CA PHE A 24 0.20 -24.47 11.04
C PHE A 24 -0.49 -23.82 9.83
N VAL A 25 -1.69 -24.30 9.49
CA VAL A 25 -2.43 -23.87 8.29
C VAL A 25 -3.00 -22.46 8.45
N VAL A 26 -3.58 -22.13 9.61
CA VAL A 26 -4.17 -20.81 9.86
C VAL A 26 -3.13 -19.68 9.75
N PRO A 27 -1.95 -19.74 10.38
CA PRO A 27 -0.96 -18.67 10.24
C PRO A 27 -0.36 -18.58 8.83
N ILE A 28 -0.22 -19.69 8.10
CA ILE A 28 0.28 -19.65 6.70
C ILE A 28 -0.70 -18.90 5.80
N PHE A 29 -1.99 -19.27 5.81
CA PHE A 29 -3.00 -18.57 5.01
C PHE A 29 -3.16 -17.11 5.43
N ARG A 30 -3.08 -16.83 6.73
CA ARG A 30 -3.12 -15.45 7.23
C ARG A 30 -1.92 -14.64 6.77
N SER A 31 -0.73 -15.24 6.71
CA SER A 31 0.49 -14.58 6.24
C SER A 31 0.43 -14.28 4.75
N GLU A 32 -0.10 -15.20 3.94
CA GLU A 32 -0.20 -15.04 2.49
C GLU A 32 -1.20 -13.94 2.12
N ALA A 33 -2.41 -14.00 2.69
CA ALA A 33 -3.43 -12.96 2.49
C ALA A 33 -2.99 -11.58 3.01
N PHE A 34 -2.22 -11.55 4.12
CA PHE A 34 -1.66 -10.30 4.65
C PHE A 34 -0.56 -9.75 3.75
N ASN A 35 0.27 -10.61 3.16
CA ASN A 35 1.32 -10.19 2.26
C ASN A 35 0.72 -9.67 0.95
N GLU A 36 -0.27 -10.36 0.38
CA GLU A 36 -1.01 -9.93 -0.80
C GLU A 36 -1.66 -8.57 -0.59
N THR A 37 -2.33 -8.36 0.55
CA THR A 37 -2.92 -7.05 0.90
C THR A 37 -1.87 -5.93 0.94
N ARG A 38 -0.68 -6.19 1.48
CA ARG A 38 0.39 -5.18 1.56
C ARG A 38 0.99 -4.85 0.20
N VAL A 39 1.17 -5.85 -0.65
CA VAL A 39 1.64 -5.67 -2.03
C VAL A 39 0.59 -4.87 -2.81
N GLN A 40 -0.69 -5.21 -2.68
CA GLN A 40 -1.79 -4.49 -3.32
C GLN A 40 -1.80 -3.00 -2.93
N LEU A 41 -1.68 -2.69 -1.63
CA LEU A 41 -1.66 -1.30 -1.16
C LEU A 41 -0.44 -0.52 -1.67
N GLN A 42 0.70 -1.19 -1.85
CA GLN A 42 1.88 -0.57 -2.42
C GLN A 42 1.72 -0.33 -3.93
N GLU A 43 1.08 -1.24 -4.65
CA GLU A 43 0.77 -1.07 -6.08
C GLU A 43 -0.24 0.06 -6.30
N ASP A 44 -1.31 0.12 -5.50
CA ASP A 44 -2.29 1.20 -5.50
C ASP A 44 -1.61 2.56 -5.24
N ALA A 45 -0.73 2.63 -4.23
CA ALA A 45 0.01 3.84 -3.91
C ALA A 45 0.93 4.28 -5.07
N ARG A 46 1.57 3.31 -5.74
CA ARG A 46 2.40 3.57 -6.92
C ARG A 46 1.55 4.12 -8.07
N GLU A 47 0.41 3.49 -8.36
CA GLU A 47 -0.49 3.91 -9.43
C GLU A 47 -1.05 5.32 -9.17
N LEU A 48 -1.51 5.59 -7.95
CA LEU A 48 -1.94 6.92 -7.53
C LEU A 48 -0.84 7.97 -7.71
N ALA A 49 0.40 7.65 -7.29
CA ALA A 49 1.53 8.54 -7.45
C ALA A 49 1.86 8.81 -8.92
N GLN A 50 1.82 7.78 -9.76
CA GLN A 50 2.07 7.87 -11.20
C GLN A 50 1.00 8.73 -11.89
N ASN A 51 -0.27 8.41 -11.69
CA ASN A 51 -1.39 9.15 -12.27
C ASN A 51 -1.37 10.62 -11.86
N GLN A 52 -1.06 10.91 -10.59
CA GLN A 52 -0.92 12.29 -10.14
C GLN A 52 0.28 12.98 -10.78
N MET A 53 1.43 12.31 -10.87
CA MET A 53 2.61 12.88 -11.50
C MET A 53 2.36 13.20 -12.98
N GLU A 54 1.71 12.29 -13.71
CA GLU A 54 1.31 12.51 -15.10
C GLU A 54 0.37 13.71 -15.24
N ASN A 55 -0.64 13.83 -14.36
CA ASN A 55 -1.53 14.98 -14.33
C ASN A 55 -0.78 16.30 -14.06
N VAL A 56 0.24 16.28 -13.21
CA VAL A 56 1.07 17.46 -12.91
C VAL A 56 1.98 17.80 -14.08
N LEU A 57 2.60 16.79 -14.71
CA LEU A 57 3.46 16.95 -15.89
C LEU A 57 2.68 17.40 -17.13
N ALA A 58 1.43 16.98 -17.29
CA ALA A 58 0.57 17.41 -18.40
C ALA A 58 0.15 18.88 -18.31
N ARG A 59 0.19 19.50 -17.12
CA ARG A 59 -0.14 20.92 -16.96
C ARG A 59 0.90 21.79 -17.67
N PRO A 60 0.49 22.90 -18.32
CA PRO A 60 1.44 23.86 -18.86
C PRO A 60 2.23 24.54 -17.74
N ILE A 61 3.49 24.89 -18.01
CA ILE A 61 4.42 25.46 -17.01
C ILE A 61 3.84 26.73 -16.37
N SER A 62 3.11 27.55 -17.12
CA SER A 62 2.42 28.75 -16.62
C SER A 62 1.38 28.48 -15.52
N LYS A 63 0.90 27.24 -15.40
CA LYS A 63 -0.04 26.79 -14.36
C LYS A 63 0.64 25.98 -13.24
N LEU A 64 1.90 25.60 -13.41
CA LEU A 64 2.72 24.94 -12.40
C LEU A 64 3.35 25.99 -11.49
N LYS A 65 2.62 26.37 -10.45
CA LYS A 65 3.15 27.25 -9.40
C LYS A 65 3.88 26.42 -8.35
N PRO A 66 5.04 26.88 -7.86
CA PRO A 66 5.69 26.28 -6.70
C PRO A 66 4.72 26.23 -5.52
N GLY A 67 4.68 25.10 -4.84
CA GLY A 67 3.73 24.89 -3.75
C GLY A 67 3.68 23.45 -3.29
N HIS A 68 2.94 23.24 -2.20
CA HIS A 68 2.64 21.94 -1.65
C HIS A 68 1.13 21.78 -1.58
N GLN A 69 0.61 20.66 -2.06
CA GLN A 69 -0.80 20.31 -2.03
C GLN A 69 -0.92 18.94 -1.37
N VAL A 70 -1.92 18.78 -0.51
CA VAL A 70 -2.24 17.52 0.15
C VAL A 70 -3.68 17.19 -0.15
N GLU A 71 -3.93 15.98 -0.62
CA GLU A 71 -5.25 15.47 -0.93
C GLU A 71 -5.45 14.12 -0.26
N GLN A 72 -6.62 13.89 0.31
CA GLN A 72 -6.99 12.60 0.88
C GLN A 72 -7.79 11.81 -0.16
N ILE A 73 -7.29 10.63 -0.51
CA ILE A 73 -7.85 9.79 -1.55
C ILE A 73 -8.02 8.37 -1.00
N HIS A 74 -9.09 7.70 -1.38
CA HIS A 74 -9.32 6.31 -1.01
C HIS A 74 -8.60 5.37 -1.97
N SER A 75 -8.12 4.23 -1.47
CA SER A 75 -7.61 3.17 -2.35
C SER A 75 -8.68 2.77 -3.37
N PRO A 76 -8.30 2.62 -4.66
CA PRO A 76 -9.23 2.13 -5.68
C PRO A 76 -9.71 0.71 -5.40
N ASN A 77 -8.84 -0.13 -4.82
CA ASN A 77 -9.13 -1.53 -4.53
C ASN A 77 -9.68 -1.75 -3.10
N GLN A 78 -9.49 -0.80 -2.18
CA GLN A 78 -9.89 -0.90 -0.78
C GLN A 78 -10.49 0.42 -0.25
N PRO A 79 -11.79 0.67 -0.39
CA PRO A 79 -12.40 1.97 -0.08
C PRO A 79 -12.32 2.39 1.40
N LYS A 80 -11.99 1.47 2.31
CA LYS A 80 -11.75 1.78 3.73
C LYS A 80 -10.32 2.23 4.03
N GLN A 81 -9.40 2.05 3.08
CA GLN A 81 -8.03 2.48 3.18
C GLN A 81 -7.89 3.90 2.64
N GLU A 82 -7.42 4.79 3.50
CA GLU A 82 -7.13 6.17 3.15
C GLU A 82 -5.65 6.34 2.81
N PHE A 83 -5.40 7.06 1.72
CA PHE A 83 -4.09 7.52 1.26
C PHE A 83 -4.04 9.05 1.37
N SER A 84 -2.91 9.56 1.86
CA SER A 84 -2.58 10.99 1.81
C SER A 84 -1.62 11.23 0.65
N LEU A 85 -2.11 11.91 -0.39
CA LEU A 85 -1.36 12.27 -1.58
C LEU A 85 -0.80 13.68 -1.42
N HIS A 86 0.52 13.78 -1.35
CA HIS A 86 1.27 15.01 -1.25
C HIS A 86 1.91 15.31 -2.61
N THR A 87 1.60 16.45 -3.19
CA THR A 87 2.25 16.95 -4.40
C THR A 87 3.04 18.20 -4.07
N SER A 88 4.35 18.18 -4.30
CA SER A 88 5.22 19.35 -4.14
C SER A 88 5.84 19.73 -5.47
N VAL A 89 5.75 21.00 -5.80
CA VAL A 89 6.45 21.63 -6.92
C VAL A 89 7.42 22.63 -6.32
N LYS A 90 8.72 22.45 -6.58
CA LYS A 90 9.78 23.36 -6.14
C LYS A 90 10.53 23.85 -7.36
N GLN A 91 10.81 25.14 -7.40
CA GLN A 91 11.70 25.71 -8.41
C GLN A 91 13.12 25.68 -7.86
N GLU A 92 14.00 24.91 -8.48
CA GLU A 92 15.40 24.83 -8.06
C GLU A 92 16.24 25.89 -8.78
N SER A 93 15.95 26.13 -10.06
CA SER A 93 16.58 27.17 -10.86
C SER A 93 15.59 27.78 -11.86
N ASP A 94 16.01 28.82 -12.58
CA ASP A 94 15.19 29.51 -13.59
C ASP A 94 14.67 28.56 -14.69
N HIS A 95 15.34 27.42 -14.89
CA HIS A 95 15.01 26.46 -15.94
C HIS A 95 14.62 25.07 -15.41
N LEU A 96 14.60 24.84 -14.10
CA LEU A 96 14.38 23.52 -13.52
C LEU A 96 13.31 23.54 -12.42
N LEU A 97 12.27 22.74 -12.65
CA LEU A 97 11.27 22.41 -11.65
C LEU A 97 11.51 21.00 -11.12
N VAL A 98 11.53 20.87 -9.81
CA VAL A 98 11.53 19.60 -9.09
C VAL A 98 10.08 19.31 -8.68
N LEU A 99 9.59 18.15 -9.10
CA LEU A 99 8.26 17.67 -8.83
C LEU A 99 8.38 16.43 -7.96
N GLU A 100 7.70 16.45 -6.83
CA GLU A 100 7.67 15.35 -5.86
C GLU A 100 6.22 14.99 -5.61
N VAL A 101 5.88 13.72 -5.79
CA VAL A 101 4.58 13.18 -5.42
C VAL A 101 4.82 12.09 -4.39
N LYS A 102 4.35 12.29 -3.18
CA LYS A 102 4.44 11.34 -2.08
C LYS A 102 3.06 10.83 -1.71
N VAL A 103 2.91 9.53 -1.56
CA VAL A 103 1.70 8.86 -1.09
C VAL A 103 2.01 8.25 0.26
N GLU A 104 1.28 8.65 1.30
CA GLU A 104 1.40 8.07 2.65
C GLU A 104 0.14 7.29 2.99
N TRP A 105 0.29 6.16 3.68
CA TRP A 105 -0.82 5.38 4.21
C TRP A 105 -0.45 4.64 5.48
N THR A 106 -1.48 4.19 6.18
CA THR A 106 -1.32 3.34 7.36
C THR A 106 -1.76 1.93 6.98
N PRO A 107 -0.84 0.94 6.87
CA PRO A 107 -1.15 -0.40 6.35
C PRO A 107 -2.00 -1.25 7.30
N SER A 108 -2.14 -0.84 8.56
CA SER A 108 -3.00 -1.51 9.53
C SER A 108 -3.48 -0.50 10.58
N PRO A 109 -4.76 -0.53 10.97
CA PRO A 109 -5.30 0.41 11.96
C PRO A 109 -4.65 0.29 13.35
N THR A 110 -3.98 -0.83 13.62
CA THR A 110 -3.24 -1.06 14.88
C THR A 110 -1.75 -0.70 14.79
N SER A 111 -1.25 -0.35 13.60
CA SER A 111 0.15 0.02 13.39
C SER A 111 0.30 1.54 13.41
N SER A 112 1.24 2.05 14.22
CA SER A 112 1.68 3.44 14.18
C SER A 112 2.67 3.72 13.04
N LYS A 113 3.15 2.68 12.35
CA LYS A 113 4.14 2.82 11.29
C LYS A 113 3.42 3.13 9.97
N LYS A 114 3.53 4.38 9.55
CA LYS A 114 3.11 4.81 8.21
C LYS A 114 4.04 4.21 7.16
N ALA A 115 3.46 3.76 6.07
CA ALA A 115 4.16 3.42 4.85
C ALA A 115 4.04 4.60 3.89
N ASP A 116 5.07 4.79 3.08
CA ASP A 116 5.11 5.84 2.09
C ASP A 116 5.73 5.37 0.78
N TYR A 117 5.29 6.01 -0.30
CA TYR A 117 5.82 5.85 -1.64
C TYR A 117 6.03 7.23 -2.24
N THR A 118 7.25 7.54 -2.68
CA THR A 118 7.59 8.85 -3.22
C THR A 118 8.12 8.72 -4.63
N LEU A 119 7.60 9.55 -5.52
CA LEU A 119 8.05 9.70 -6.89
C LEU A 119 8.63 11.10 -7.07
N HIS A 120 9.89 11.15 -7.48
CA HIS A 120 10.58 12.39 -7.79
C HIS A 120 10.80 12.47 -9.30
N THR A 121 10.53 13.64 -9.88
CA THR A 121 10.85 13.92 -11.27
C THR A 121 11.29 15.36 -11.43
N TYR A 122 11.93 15.62 -12.55
CA TYR A 122 12.47 16.91 -12.93
C TYR A 122 11.83 17.32 -14.24
N ARG A 123 11.46 18.59 -14.33
CA ARG A 123 10.93 19.17 -15.56
C ARG A 123 11.71 20.42 -15.91
N PHE A 124 12.26 20.42 -17.12
CA PHE A 124 12.88 21.59 -17.68
C PHE A 124 11.83 22.57 -18.21
N ILE A 125 12.07 23.84 -17.96
CA ILE A 125 11.31 24.94 -18.55
C ILE A 125 12.02 25.30 -19.86
N GLU A 126 11.65 24.67 -20.97
CA GLU A 126 12.12 25.10 -22.29
C GLU A 126 11.42 26.39 -22.69
N GLY A 127 12.23 27.43 -22.93
CA GLY A 127 11.78 28.80 -23.18
C GLY A 127 12.92 29.80 -23.08
N LEU A 128 13.87 29.71 -24.02
CA LEU A 128 14.62 30.85 -24.57
C LEU A 128 14.31 30.90 -26.07
#